data_AF-A0A2N5MNB0-F1
#
_entry.id   AF-A0A2N5MNB0-F1
#
_cell.length_a   1.000
_cell.length_b   1.000
_cell.length_c   1.000
_cell.angle_alpha   90.00
_cell.angle_beta   90.00
_cell.angle_gamma   90.00
#
_symmetry.space_group_name_H-M   'P 1'
#
loop_
_entity.id
_entity.type
_entity.pdbx_description
1 polymer ?
#
loop_
_entity_poly.entity_id
_entity_poly.type
_entity_poly.pdbx_seq_one_letter_code
_entity_poly.pdbx_strand_id
1 'polypeptide(L)'
;MFFHIKELQYQAKPMRPDPAFARKLQEILGGKFGEMTVMMQYLFQGWNSRAEQKYRDLLLDTGTEEISHVEIVATLIARLLDGSPMKEQEMAAIAEIEAKEGKVAPGTFPQERERREFSYTFFNLSRGDESSMGRWASGPSMDGCGVFQYVRQPQPYGEPPFLNPAPPYVHDTPPGPLPNPSMC
;
A
#
# COMPACT_ATOMS: atom_id res chain seq x y z
N MET A 1 -4.81 -8.90 -7.56
CA MET A 1 -5.43 -8.99 -6.22
C MET A 1 -4.31 -9.25 -5.22
N PHE A 2 -4.33 -8.61 -4.06
CA PHE A 2 -3.33 -8.82 -3.00
C PHE A 2 -3.96 -9.60 -1.84
N PHE A 3 -3.14 -10.38 -1.15
CA PHE A 3 -3.50 -11.06 0.10
C PHE A 3 -2.45 -10.72 1.15
N HIS A 4 -2.89 -10.41 2.36
CA HIS A 4 -1.98 -10.09 3.47
C HIS A 4 -1.89 -11.26 4.47
N ILE A 5 -0.67 -11.63 4.83
CA ILE A 5 -0.34 -12.63 5.86
C ILE A 5 0.13 -11.85 7.09
N LYS A 6 -0.40 -12.14 8.29
CA LYS A 6 -0.16 -11.32 9.48
C LYS A 6 1.27 -11.41 10.02
N GLU A 7 1.93 -12.51 9.70
CA GLU A 7 3.30 -12.76 10.06
C GLU A 7 4.22 -11.90 9.21
N LEU A 8 5.12 -11.15 9.87
CA LEU A 8 6.15 -10.39 9.17
C LEU A 8 7.07 -11.34 8.40
N GLN A 9 7.52 -10.90 7.22
CA GLN A 9 8.49 -11.64 6.41
C GLN A 9 9.81 -11.90 7.17
N TYR A 10 10.20 -11.01 8.09
CA TYR A 10 11.33 -11.21 8.99
C TYR A 10 11.12 -10.56 10.38
N GLN A 11 11.92 -10.95 11.36
CA GLN A 11 11.83 -10.46 12.73
C GLN A 11 12.19 -8.96 12.83
N ALA A 12 11.22 -8.14 13.25
CA ALA A 12 11.38 -6.69 13.42
C ALA A 12 11.31 -6.24 14.89
N LYS A 13 12.04 -6.88 15.81
CA LYS A 13 11.93 -6.62 17.27
C LYS A 13 13.17 -5.89 17.83
N PRO A 14 13.04 -4.66 18.35
CA PRO A 14 14.16 -3.96 18.99
C PRO A 14 14.41 -4.49 20.42
N MET A 15 15.63 -4.30 20.93
CA MET A 15 15.96 -4.68 22.32
C MET A 15 15.39 -3.71 23.37
N ARG A 16 15.24 -2.43 23.02
CA ARG A 16 14.70 -1.36 23.86
C ARG A 16 14.10 -0.24 23.01
N PRO A 17 13.22 0.62 23.57
CA PRO A 17 12.78 1.84 22.90
C PRO A 17 13.95 2.77 22.53
N ASP A 18 13.86 3.40 21.36
CA ASP A 18 14.85 4.37 20.86
C ASP A 18 14.21 5.33 19.83
N PRO A 19 13.61 6.45 20.28
CA PRO A 19 12.90 7.39 19.39
C PRO A 19 13.81 8.10 18.38
N ALA A 20 15.08 8.31 18.73
CA ALA A 20 16.05 8.93 17.83
C ALA A 20 16.38 7.99 16.66
N PHE A 21 16.49 6.68 16.92
CA PHE A 21 16.64 5.68 15.87
C PHE A 21 15.36 5.52 15.05
N ALA A 22 14.19 5.51 15.68
CA ALA A 22 12.89 5.49 14.99
C ALA A 22 12.75 6.64 13.98
N ARG A 23 13.17 7.85 14.37
CA ARG A 23 13.19 9.02 13.48
C ARG A 23 14.11 8.82 12.26
N LYS A 24 15.25 8.15 12.42
CA LYS A 24 16.14 7.86 11.28
C LYS A 24 15.53 6.83 10.33
N LEU A 25 14.84 5.83 10.86
CA LEU A 25 14.16 4.81 10.07
C LEU A 25 13.02 5.39 9.22
N GLN A 26 12.47 6.56 9.55
CA GLN A 26 11.53 7.27 8.69
C GLN A 26 12.10 7.56 7.29
N GLU A 27 13.42 7.81 7.17
CA GLU A 27 14.05 7.98 5.85
C GLU A 27 14.10 6.67 5.06
N ILE A 28 14.35 5.55 5.75
CA ILE A 28 14.33 4.22 5.12
C ILE A 28 12.89 3.84 4.73
N LEU A 29 11.89 4.24 5.51
CA LEU A 29 10.50 3.95 5.18
C LEU A 29 9.97 4.85 4.05
N GLY A 30 10.03 6.17 4.23
CA GLY A 30 9.36 7.16 3.40
C GLY A 30 10.25 8.25 2.81
N GLY A 31 11.56 8.13 2.96
CA GLY A 31 12.51 8.99 2.30
C GLY A 31 12.50 8.82 0.78
N LYS A 32 13.25 9.68 0.10
CA LYS A 32 13.33 9.71 -1.37
C LYS A 32 13.77 8.37 -1.97
N PHE A 33 14.56 7.61 -1.22
CA PHE A 33 15.08 6.29 -1.61
C PHE A 33 14.62 5.21 -0.64
N GLY A 34 13.53 5.44 0.10
CA GLY A 34 12.98 4.49 1.04
C GLY A 34 12.12 3.41 0.40
N GLU A 35 11.75 2.41 1.18
CA GLU A 35 11.02 1.22 0.74
C GLU A 35 9.69 1.56 0.08
N MET A 36 8.97 2.59 0.54
CA MET A 36 7.73 3.03 -0.11
C MET A 36 7.96 3.50 -1.55
N THR A 37 9.10 4.13 -1.82
CA THR A 37 9.45 4.58 -3.17
C THR A 37 9.76 3.38 -4.06
N VAL A 38 10.58 2.45 -3.57
CA VAL A 38 10.99 1.24 -4.31
C VAL A 38 9.78 0.35 -4.61
N MET A 39 8.95 0.10 -3.60
CA MET A 39 7.68 -0.63 -3.73
C MET A 39 6.80 -0.04 -4.82
N MET A 40 6.54 1.28 -4.78
CA MET A 40 5.70 1.93 -5.78
C MET A 40 6.34 1.89 -7.17
N GLN A 41 7.65 2.10 -7.28
CA GLN A 41 8.35 2.05 -8.57
C GLN A 41 8.17 0.70 -9.26
N TYR A 42 8.45 -0.41 -8.56
CA TYR A 42 8.33 -1.74 -9.15
C TYR A 42 6.89 -2.13 -9.46
N LEU A 43 5.93 -1.82 -8.58
CA LEU A 43 4.51 -2.09 -8.83
C LEU A 43 4.00 -1.33 -10.07
N PHE A 44 4.29 -0.03 -10.18
CA PHE A 44 3.87 0.76 -11.34
C PHE A 44 4.58 0.30 -12.63
N GLN A 45 5.85 -0.06 -12.57
CA GLN A 45 6.57 -0.63 -13.72
C GLN A 45 5.96 -1.96 -14.13
N GLY A 46 5.68 -2.86 -13.19
CA GLY A 46 5.06 -4.16 -13.45
C GLY A 46 3.66 -4.03 -14.06
N TRP A 47 2.81 -3.17 -13.51
CA TRP A 47 1.45 -2.95 -14.04
C TRP A 47 1.47 -2.36 -15.46
N ASN A 48 2.37 -1.40 -15.72
CA ASN A 48 2.50 -0.74 -17.02
C ASN A 48 3.36 -1.50 -18.03
N SER A 49 4.08 -2.54 -17.60
CA SER A 49 5.01 -3.28 -18.45
C SER A 49 4.28 -3.99 -19.59
N ARG A 50 4.80 -3.78 -20.80
CA ARG A 50 4.41 -4.46 -22.04
C ARG A 50 5.52 -5.38 -22.56
N ALA A 51 6.54 -5.65 -21.73
CA ALA A 51 7.63 -6.55 -22.05
C ALA A 51 7.17 -8.03 -21.95
N GLU A 52 8.10 -8.96 -22.21
CA GLU A 52 7.84 -10.39 -22.00
C GLU A 52 7.34 -10.68 -20.58
N GLN A 53 6.46 -11.70 -20.47
CA GLN A 53 5.79 -12.05 -19.22
C GLN A 53 6.74 -12.24 -18.03
N LYS A 54 7.92 -12.85 -18.24
CA LYS A 54 8.91 -13.10 -17.19
C LYS A 54 9.43 -11.83 -16.49
N TYR A 55 9.53 -10.72 -17.21
CA TYR A 55 9.99 -9.45 -16.63
C TYR A 55 8.86 -8.73 -15.89
N ARG A 56 7.64 -8.86 -16.40
CA ARG A 56 6.44 -8.39 -15.70
C ARG A 56 6.26 -9.13 -14.38
N ASP A 57 6.46 -10.44 -14.38
CA ASP A 57 6.39 -11.31 -13.20
C ASP A 57 7.43 -10.87 -12.15
N LEU A 58 8.70 -10.76 -12.57
CA LEU A 58 9.79 -10.28 -11.71
C LEU A 58 9.47 -8.95 -11.04
N LEU A 59 9.00 -7.95 -11.80
CA LEU A 59 8.69 -6.63 -11.25
C LEU A 59 7.54 -6.67 -10.24
N LEU A 60 6.52 -7.48 -10.50
CA LEU A 60 5.37 -7.62 -9.60
C LEU A 60 5.72 -8.42 -8.34
N ASP A 61 6.55 -9.46 -8.46
CA ASP A 61 7.06 -10.23 -7.33
C ASP A 61 7.93 -9.36 -6.43
N THR A 62 8.92 -8.65 -6.99
CA THR A 62 9.76 -7.73 -6.22
C THR A 62 8.92 -6.61 -5.60
N GLY A 63 8.03 -5.97 -6.36
CA GLY A 63 7.15 -4.92 -5.82
C GLY A 63 6.25 -5.41 -4.67
N THR A 64 5.85 -6.69 -4.69
CA THR A 64 5.07 -7.30 -3.60
C THR A 64 5.93 -7.65 -2.39
N GLU A 65 7.19 -8.07 -2.60
CA GLU A 65 8.17 -8.25 -1.51
C GLU A 65 8.42 -6.92 -0.78
N GLU A 66 8.57 -5.81 -1.51
CA GLU A 66 8.79 -4.49 -0.88
C GLU A 66 7.62 -4.02 -0.01
N ILE A 67 6.38 -4.49 -0.25
CA ILE A 67 5.25 -4.26 0.68
C ILE A 67 5.58 -4.86 2.07
N SER A 68 6.23 -6.02 2.09
CA SER A 68 6.65 -6.69 3.33
C SER A 68 7.79 -5.93 4.02
N HIS A 69 8.74 -5.36 3.26
CA HIS A 69 9.79 -4.50 3.81
C HIS A 69 9.22 -3.23 4.44
N VAL A 70 8.27 -2.57 3.76
CA VAL A 70 7.53 -1.42 4.30
C VAL A 70 6.87 -1.80 5.64
N GLU A 71 6.20 -2.96 5.71
CA GLU A 71 5.56 -3.44 6.94
C GLU A 71 6.58 -3.70 8.07
N ILE A 72 7.72 -4.34 7.75
CA ILE A 72 8.81 -4.58 8.71
C ILE A 72 9.33 -3.28 9.30
N VAL A 73 9.66 -2.29 8.45
CA VAL A 73 10.24 -1.02 8.90
C VAL A 73 9.22 -0.21 9.70
N ALA A 74 7.96 -0.14 9.24
CA ALA A 74 6.89 0.52 9.96
C ALA A 74 6.65 -0.11 11.35
N THR A 75 6.64 -1.45 11.43
CA THR A 75 6.48 -2.17 12.69
C THR A 75 7.67 -1.94 13.62
N LEU A 76 8.89 -1.88 13.10
CA LEU A 76 10.09 -1.59 13.88
C LEU A 76 10.05 -0.17 14.45
N ILE A 77 9.66 0.83 13.66
CA ILE A 77 9.45 2.21 14.11
C ILE A 77 8.43 2.25 15.24
N ALA A 78 7.26 1.61 15.06
CA ALA A 78 6.21 1.58 16.06
C ALA A 78 6.70 0.96 17.38
N ARG A 79 7.46 -0.14 17.32
CA ARG A 79 8.06 -0.79 18.50
C ARG A 79 9.13 0.05 19.18
N LEU A 80 9.92 0.81 18.42
CA LEU A 80 10.93 1.71 18.97
C LEU A 80 10.33 2.94 19.67
N LEU A 81 9.13 3.35 19.25
CA LEU A 81 8.37 4.45 19.83
C LEU A 81 7.46 4.02 21.00
N ASP A 82 7.34 2.72 21.26
CA ASP A 82 6.48 2.23 22.34
C ASP A 82 7.05 2.66 23.71
N GLY A 83 6.24 3.38 24.49
CA GLY A 83 6.65 4.03 25.74
C GLY A 83 7.44 5.35 25.59
N SER A 84 7.54 5.91 24.37
CA SER A 84 8.21 7.21 24.14
C SER A 84 7.31 8.40 24.50
N PRO A 85 7.79 9.40 25.28
CA PRO A 85 7.05 10.64 25.55
C PRO A 85 6.67 11.43 24.29
N MET A 86 7.42 11.26 23.19
CA MET A 86 7.13 11.92 21.91
C MET A 86 5.77 11.50 21.34
N LYS A 87 5.37 10.24 21.56
CA LYS A 87 4.09 9.69 21.12
C LYS A 87 2.92 10.37 21.84
N GLU A 88 3.07 10.71 23.12
CA GLU A 88 2.04 11.41 23.88
C GLU A 88 1.81 12.84 23.37
N GLN A 89 2.89 13.54 23.00
CA GLN A 89 2.80 14.89 22.44
C GLN A 89 2.11 14.90 21.07
N GLU A 90 2.42 13.94 20.20
CA GLU A 90 1.74 13.79 18.90
C GLU A 90 0.26 13.46 19.07
N MET A 91 -0.10 12.58 20.00
CA MET A 91 -1.50 12.27 20.31
C MET A 91 -2.27 13.49 20.83
N ALA A 92 -1.65 14.30 21.70
CA ALA A 92 -2.24 15.55 22.18
C ALA A 92 -2.46 16.56 21.04
N ALA A 93 -1.49 16.67 20.11
CA ALA A 93 -1.60 17.54 18.94
C ALA A 93 -2.72 17.09 17.98
N ILE A 94 -2.84 15.78 17.72
CA ILE A 94 -3.95 15.22 16.91
C ILE A 94 -5.29 15.54 17.57
N ALA A 95 -5.41 15.33 18.88
CA ALA A 95 -6.64 15.64 19.62
C ALA A 95 -7.00 17.13 19.55
N GLU A 96 -6.02 18.03 19.64
CA GLU A 96 -6.25 19.47 19.48
C GLU A 96 -6.68 19.85 18.06
N ILE A 97 -6.06 19.27 17.02
CA ILE A 97 -6.44 19.50 15.62
C ILE A 97 -7.85 19.00 15.37
N GLU A 98 -8.19 17.79 15.81
CA GLU A 98 -9.55 17.24 15.65
C GLU A 98 -10.61 18.07 16.39
N ALA A 99 -10.28 18.63 17.56
CA ALA A 99 -11.19 19.51 18.29
C ALA A 99 -11.44 20.85 17.57
N LYS A 100 -10.46 21.35 16.81
CA LYS A 100 -10.54 22.64 16.09
C LYS A 100 -11.12 22.50 14.68
N GLU A 101 -10.65 21.51 13.93
CA GLU A 101 -10.92 21.33 12.49
C GLU A 101 -11.96 20.22 12.21
N GLY A 102 -12.37 19.47 13.24
CA GLY A 102 -13.19 18.28 13.07
C GLY A 102 -12.39 17.07 12.57
N LYS A 103 -13.08 16.03 12.12
CA LYS A 103 -12.43 14.78 11.69
C LYS A 103 -11.69 14.99 10.37
N VAL A 104 -10.40 14.70 10.36
CA VAL A 104 -9.50 14.86 9.19
C VAL A 104 -9.63 13.69 8.19
N ALA A 105 -10.86 13.21 7.97
CA ALA A 105 -11.12 12.22 6.93
C ALA A 105 -11.31 12.94 5.58
N PRO A 106 -10.66 12.51 4.49
CA PRO A 106 -10.90 13.06 3.16
C PRO A 106 -12.38 12.91 2.78
N GLY A 107 -13.13 14.01 2.73
CA GLY A 107 -14.57 14.03 2.44
C GLY A 107 -14.98 14.86 1.22
N THR A 108 -14.01 15.34 0.43
CA THR A 108 -14.23 16.28 -0.68
C THR A 108 -14.64 15.63 -2.00
N PHE A 109 -14.86 14.30 -2.02
CA PHE A 109 -15.30 13.61 -3.24
C PHE A 109 -16.83 13.73 -3.43
N PRO A 110 -17.33 14.07 -4.64
CA PRO A 110 -18.77 14.18 -4.88
C PRO A 110 -19.51 12.86 -4.62
N GLN A 111 -20.45 12.87 -3.68
CA GLN A 111 -21.10 11.66 -3.16
C GLN A 111 -22.01 10.97 -4.19
N GLU A 112 -22.46 11.69 -5.22
CA GLU A 112 -23.23 11.17 -6.35
C GLU A 112 -22.39 10.38 -7.35
N ARG A 113 -21.05 10.53 -7.30
CA ARG A 113 -20.10 9.78 -8.14
C ARG A 113 -19.45 8.62 -7.38
N GLU A 114 -19.74 8.52 -6.09
CA GLU A 114 -19.20 7.48 -5.22
C GLU A 114 -19.97 6.17 -5.43
N ARG A 115 -19.25 5.07 -5.56
CA ARG A 115 -19.82 3.72 -5.57
C ARG A 115 -20.24 3.33 -4.16
N ARG A 116 -21.42 3.81 -3.73
CA ARG A 116 -21.95 3.63 -2.36
C ARG A 116 -22.04 2.17 -1.90
N GLU A 117 -22.11 1.22 -2.83
CA GLU A 117 -22.07 -0.22 -2.56
C GLU A 117 -20.79 -0.68 -1.85
N PHE A 118 -19.70 0.10 -1.96
CA PHE A 118 -18.41 -0.19 -1.32
C PHE A 118 -18.06 0.75 -0.17
N SER A 119 -18.71 1.92 -0.06
CA SER A 119 -18.41 2.96 0.92
C SER A 119 -18.58 2.52 2.38
N TYR A 120 -19.50 1.59 2.64
CA TYR A 120 -19.78 1.05 3.98
C TYR A 120 -19.34 -0.41 4.12
N THR A 121 -18.49 -0.89 3.22
CA THR A 121 -18.09 -2.30 3.18
C THR A 121 -16.62 -2.42 3.56
N PHE A 122 -16.35 -3.08 4.70
CA PHE A 122 -15.00 -3.45 5.09
C PHE A 122 -14.63 -4.78 4.42
N PHE A 123 -13.61 -4.75 3.56
CA PHE A 123 -13.09 -5.94 2.91
C PHE A 123 -11.94 -6.55 3.70
N ASN A 124 -12.09 -7.82 4.08
CA ASN A 124 -11.03 -8.55 4.73
C ASN A 124 -9.96 -8.99 3.71
N LEU A 125 -8.89 -8.20 3.59
CA LEU A 125 -7.76 -8.48 2.69
C LEU A 125 -6.57 -9.12 3.40
N SER A 126 -6.74 -9.52 4.67
CA SER A 126 -5.73 -10.16 5.49
C SER A 126 -6.20 -11.50 6.05
N ARG A 127 -5.27 -12.43 6.29
CA ARG A 127 -5.56 -13.71 6.93
C ARG A 127 -6.10 -13.51 8.36
N GLY A 128 -7.20 -14.19 8.69
CA GLY A 128 -7.91 -14.09 9.97
C GLY A 128 -9.02 -13.04 9.95
N ASP A 129 -9.81 -12.95 11.02
CA ASP A 129 -11.09 -12.21 11.03
C ASP A 129 -11.21 -11.20 12.18
N GLU A 130 -10.14 -10.93 12.92
CA GLU A 130 -10.15 -10.07 14.11
C GLU A 130 -10.61 -8.64 13.78
N SER A 131 -10.40 -8.20 12.53
CA SER A 131 -10.92 -6.94 12.01
C SER A 131 -12.45 -6.86 12.00
N SER A 132 -13.17 -7.99 12.05
CA SER A 132 -14.64 -8.04 12.09
C SER A 132 -15.22 -7.59 13.44
N MET A 133 -14.41 -7.57 14.51
CA MET A 133 -14.86 -7.20 15.85
C MET A 133 -14.99 -5.69 16.05
N GLY A 134 -14.43 -4.89 15.13
CA GLY A 134 -14.43 -3.43 15.24
C GLY A 134 -15.73 -2.77 14.78
N ARG A 135 -15.96 -1.54 15.26
CA ARG A 135 -17.15 -0.73 14.91
C ARG A 135 -17.24 -0.37 13.42
N TRP A 136 -16.11 -0.39 12.71
CA TRP A 136 -16.01 -0.20 11.26
C TRP A 136 -16.56 -1.39 10.45
N ALA A 137 -16.77 -2.55 11.08
CA ALA A 137 -17.23 -3.77 10.42
C ALA A 137 -18.73 -4.05 10.63
N SER A 138 -19.41 -3.33 11.53
CA SER A 138 -20.83 -3.52 11.83
C SER A 138 -21.49 -2.27 12.45
N GLY A 139 -22.81 -2.15 12.28
CA GLY A 139 -23.64 -1.07 12.86
C GLY A 139 -23.75 0.18 11.96
N PRO A 140 -24.53 1.21 12.37
CA PRO A 140 -24.78 2.38 11.53
C PRO A 140 -23.49 3.15 11.21
N SER A 141 -23.40 3.76 10.04
CA SER A 141 -22.25 4.59 9.68
C SER A 141 -22.18 5.86 10.53
N MET A 142 -20.99 6.48 10.60
CA MET A 142 -20.77 7.66 11.43
C MET A 142 -21.48 8.92 10.90
N ASP A 143 -21.82 8.93 9.62
CA ASP A 143 -22.60 9.96 8.93
C ASP A 143 -24.12 9.65 8.93
N GLY A 144 -24.53 8.48 9.42
CA GLY A 144 -25.92 8.02 9.41
C GLY A 144 -26.48 7.65 8.04
N CYS A 145 -25.66 7.65 6.99
CA CYS A 145 -26.07 7.41 5.61
C CYS A 145 -26.05 5.92 5.18
N GLY A 146 -25.57 5.01 6.04
CA GLY A 146 -25.45 3.59 5.73
C GLY A 146 -25.28 2.70 6.96
N VAL A 147 -25.04 1.41 6.72
CA VAL A 147 -24.74 0.41 7.75
C VAL A 147 -23.47 -0.32 7.33
N PHE A 148 -22.49 -0.38 8.22
CA PHE A 148 -21.24 -1.08 7.96
C PHE A 148 -21.45 -2.57 7.78
N GLN A 149 -20.79 -3.13 6.78
CA GLN A 149 -20.79 -4.55 6.45
C GLN A 149 -19.37 -5.09 6.42
N TYR A 150 -19.22 -6.36 6.76
CA TYR A 150 -17.93 -7.06 6.73
C TYR A 150 -17.94 -8.16 5.68
N VAL A 151 -17.03 -8.06 4.71
CA VAL A 151 -16.83 -9.10 3.69
C VAL A 151 -15.61 -9.91 4.07
N ARG A 152 -15.87 -11.11 4.60
CA ARG A 152 -14.83 -12.04 5.06
C ARG A 152 -13.93 -12.55 3.93
N GLN A 153 -14.49 -12.78 2.75
CA GLN A 153 -13.79 -13.33 1.59
C GLN A 153 -14.09 -12.48 0.35
N PRO A 154 -13.42 -11.33 0.18
CA PRO A 154 -13.57 -10.50 -1.01
C PRO A 154 -13.23 -11.29 -2.27
N GLN A 155 -14.01 -11.08 -3.32
CA GLN A 155 -13.75 -11.64 -4.65
C GLN A 155 -13.17 -10.56 -5.56
N PRO A 156 -12.34 -10.92 -6.55
CA PRO A 156 -11.97 -9.98 -7.60
C PRO A 156 -13.19 -9.70 -8.48
N TYR A 157 -13.63 -8.44 -8.52
CA TYR A 157 -14.79 -8.02 -9.33
C TYR A 157 -14.43 -7.61 -10.76
N GLY A 158 -13.14 -7.52 -11.09
CA GLY A 158 -12.65 -7.12 -12.40
C GLY A 158 -11.97 -8.25 -13.16
N GLU A 159 -12.05 -8.21 -14.48
CA GLU A 159 -11.35 -9.14 -15.38
C GLU A 159 -9.82 -8.94 -15.28
N PRO A 160 -9.01 -10.00 -15.51
CA PRO A 160 -7.57 -9.88 -15.62
C PRO A 160 -7.18 -8.84 -16.69
N PRO A 161 -6.30 -7.87 -16.40
CA PRO A 161 -5.94 -6.84 -17.36
C PRO A 161 -5.14 -7.43 -18.53
N PHE A 162 -5.58 -7.14 -19.76
CA PHE A 162 -4.85 -7.43 -20.99
C PHE A 162 -4.38 -6.12 -21.63
N LEU A 163 -3.07 -5.97 -21.85
CA LEU A 163 -2.48 -4.81 -22.51
C LEU A 163 -1.94 -5.22 -23.88
N ASN A 164 -2.30 -4.46 -24.92
CA ASN A 164 -1.70 -4.64 -26.25
C ASN A 164 -0.18 -4.41 -26.17
N PRO A 165 0.63 -5.13 -26.98
CA PRO A 165 2.07 -4.86 -27.10
C PRO A 165 2.36 -3.39 -27.35
N ALA A 166 3.52 -2.91 -26.88
CA ALA A 166 3.92 -1.54 -27.14
C ALA A 166 4.21 -1.37 -28.64
N PRO A 167 3.97 -0.18 -29.22
CA PRO A 167 4.35 0.08 -30.61
C PRO A 167 5.87 -0.12 -30.82
N PRO A 168 6.33 -0.67 -31.95
CA PRO A 168 7.75 -0.97 -32.19
C PRO A 168 8.71 0.22 -31.98
N TYR A 169 8.25 1.44 -32.25
CA TYR A 169 9.06 2.66 -32.17
C TYR A 169 9.34 3.15 -30.73
N VAL A 170 8.70 2.57 -29.72
CA VAL A 170 8.97 2.91 -28.30
C VAL A 170 10.01 2.01 -27.64
N HIS A 171 10.51 1.01 -28.35
CA HIS A 171 11.58 0.15 -27.85
C HIS A 171 12.94 0.72 -28.25
N ASP A 172 13.79 1.02 -27.27
CA ASP A 172 15.21 1.36 -27.49
C ASP A 172 16.02 0.15 -28.02
N THR A 173 15.39 -1.03 -28.07
CA THR A 173 15.96 -2.25 -28.65
C THR A 173 15.16 -2.60 -29.91
N PRO A 174 15.78 -2.61 -31.10
CA PRO A 174 15.06 -2.94 -32.32
C PRO A 174 14.43 -4.35 -32.22
N PRO A 175 13.21 -4.55 -32.76
CA PRO A 175 12.48 -5.82 -32.68
C PRO A 175 13.09 -6.98 -33.49
N GLY A 176 14.36 -6.87 -33.90
CA GLY A 176 15.10 -7.88 -34.66
C GLY A 176 16.60 -7.64 -34.63
N PRO A 177 17.42 -8.61 -35.07
CA PRO A 177 18.86 -8.46 -35.15
C PRO A 177 19.22 -7.25 -36.02
N LEU A 178 20.17 -6.44 -35.55
CA LEU A 178 20.67 -5.28 -36.29
C LEU A 178 21.19 -5.73 -37.67
N PRO A 179 20.90 -4.98 -38.75
CA PRO A 179 21.48 -5.26 -40.06
C PRO A 179 23.00 -5.34 -39.95
N ASN A 180 23.59 -6.35 -40.60
CA ASN A 180 25.03 -6.55 -40.59
C ASN A 180 25.73 -5.29 -41.15
N PRO A 181 26.69 -4.66 -40.44
CA PRO A 181 27.31 -3.38 -40.84
C PRO A 181 28.20 -3.46 -42.11
N SER A 182 28.07 -4.51 -42.91
CA SER A 182 28.94 -4.81 -44.06
C SER A 182 28.43 -4.34 -45.42
N MET A 183 27.40 -3.50 -45.49
CA MET A 183 26.93 -2.93 -46.77
C MET A 183 26.91 -1.40 -46.70
N CYS A 184 28.07 -0.81 -47.02
CA CYS A 184 28.17 0.50 -47.69
C CYS A 184 28.32 0.26 -49.19
#